data_AF-A0A5N6WPJ6-F1
#
_entry.id   AF-A0A5N6WPJ6-F1
#
_cell.length_a   1.000
_cell.length_b   1.000
_cell.length_c   1.000
_cell.angle_alpha   90.00
_cell.angle_beta   90.00
_cell.angle_gamma   90.00
#
_symmetry.space_group_name_H-M   'P 1'
#
loop_
_entity.id
_entity.type
_entity.pdbx_description
1 polymer ?
#
loop_
_entity_poly.entity_id
_entity_poly.type
_entity_poly.pdbx_seq_one_letter_code
_entity_poly.pdbx_strand_id
1 'polypeptide(L)'
;MPHSNRKRNLNHHKRLEVTDSSGWTHVTAGGKSARRALRPTQQHHDNPEQGEQSQILVPAEAPAQLNLEDLQTQFWGYRQRWEGSESWRVVERALSSATVKVDRIVCIGLGSPSGFLKGGWVDRRSVSMYQLAGLVSVVDLMSESFVLDLLPFYRRVKKSIPNLEVFAQDPVFNTHDRFLLASLNITVLDHPHGFEKVSPSTLLYCPGAERTHLEQLLSHAPALVFGGPLEDIESDAVRQFVESRLSVRISRFEDMEHAFWNMRVYSPEEGEQ
;
A
#
# COMPACT_ATOMS: atom_id res chain seq x y z
N MET A 1 47.24 23.23 39.15
CA MET A 1 46.17 22.21 39.27
C MET A 1 45.41 22.46 40.57
N PRO A 2 44.08 22.23 40.68
CA PRO A 2 43.21 21.44 39.83
C PRO A 2 42.05 22.21 39.15
N HIS A 3 41.38 21.47 38.27
CA HIS A 3 40.41 21.87 37.25
C HIS A 3 38.95 21.77 37.74
N SER A 4 38.05 22.56 37.14
CA SER A 4 36.70 22.09 36.74
C SER A 4 35.96 23.15 35.90
N ASN A 5 36.17 23.12 34.59
CA ASN A 5 35.27 23.74 33.61
C ASN A 5 34.17 22.72 33.26
N ARG A 6 32.91 22.98 33.67
CA ARG A 6 31.75 22.21 33.18
C ARG A 6 30.82 23.16 32.42
N LYS A 7 31.11 23.37 31.13
CA LYS A 7 30.15 24.00 30.20
C LYS A 7 28.94 23.06 30.06
N ARG A 8 27.83 23.46 30.66
CA ARG A 8 26.52 22.81 30.51
C ARG A 8 25.97 23.19 29.13
N ASN A 9 26.18 22.34 28.12
CA ASN A 9 25.53 22.49 26.81
C ASN A 9 24.04 22.15 26.97
N LEU A 10 23.22 23.17 27.21
CA LEU A 10 21.79 23.12 26.94
C LEU A 10 21.62 23.17 25.42
N ASN A 11 21.54 22.00 24.77
CA ASN A 11 21.07 21.90 23.40
C ASN A 11 19.60 22.32 23.37
N HIS A 12 19.36 23.63 23.23
CA HIS A 12 18.08 24.13 22.78
C HIS A 12 17.81 23.52 21.40
N HIS A 13 16.84 22.60 21.32
CA HIS A 13 16.22 22.21 20.06
C HIS A 13 15.54 23.47 19.52
N LYS A 14 16.27 24.26 18.72
CA LYS A 14 15.68 25.40 18.03
C LYS A 14 14.69 24.84 17.02
N ARG A 15 13.42 25.01 17.36
CA ARG A 15 12.24 24.81 16.53
C ARG A 15 12.46 25.61 15.24
N LEU A 16 12.47 24.94 14.09
CA LEU A 16 12.67 25.56 12.78
C LEU A 16 11.30 25.71 12.13
N GLU A 17 10.89 26.95 11.91
CA GLU A 17 9.63 27.30 11.24
C GLU A 17 9.95 27.59 9.78
N VAL A 18 9.31 26.87 8.88
CA VAL A 18 9.50 27.03 7.43
C VAL A 18 8.13 27.24 6.80
N THR A 19 7.95 28.40 6.18
CA THR A 19 6.72 28.73 5.45
C THR A 19 6.89 28.31 4.00
N ASP A 20 5.97 27.48 3.50
CA ASP A 20 5.97 27.04 2.11
C ASP A 20 5.35 28.08 1.16
N SER A 21 5.43 27.82 -0.15
CA SER A 21 4.83 28.66 -1.19
C SER A 21 3.29 28.66 -1.20
N SER A 22 2.66 27.79 -0.42
CA SER A 22 1.21 27.76 -0.19
C SER A 22 0.78 28.51 1.08
N GLY A 23 1.72 29.13 1.80
CA GLY A 23 1.48 29.97 2.97
C GLY A 23 1.36 29.21 4.30
N TRP A 24 1.55 27.88 4.30
CA TRP A 24 1.53 27.10 5.53
C TRP A 24 2.90 27.09 6.18
N THR A 25 2.93 27.33 7.50
CA THR A 25 4.17 27.33 8.29
C THR A 25 4.30 26.01 9.02
N HIS A 26 5.27 25.21 8.58
CA HIS A 26 5.59 23.92 9.18
C HIS A 26 6.65 24.07 10.25
N VAL A 27 6.52 23.31 11.32
CA VAL A 27 7.41 23.44 12.45
C VAL A 27 8.13 22.14 12.77
N THR A 28 9.46 22.12 12.56
CA THR A 28 10.30 20.93 12.74
C THR A 28 11.30 21.08 13.88
N ALA A 29 11.70 19.95 14.48
CA ALA A 29 12.71 19.91 15.53
C ALA A 29 14.12 19.98 14.91
N GLY A 30 14.83 21.10 15.11
CA GLY A 30 16.17 21.32 14.56
C GLY A 30 17.22 20.36 15.14
N GLY A 31 17.52 19.28 14.42
CA GLY A 31 18.57 18.31 14.72
C GLY A 31 19.57 18.13 13.58
N LYS A 32 20.72 17.49 13.86
CA LYS A 32 21.81 17.26 12.89
C LYS A 32 21.36 16.49 11.62
N SER A 33 20.26 15.75 11.69
CA SER A 33 19.65 15.06 10.56
C SER A 33 19.10 16.03 9.49
N ALA A 34 18.43 17.11 9.91
CA ALA A 34 17.91 18.13 9.00
C ALA A 34 19.01 18.85 8.22
N ARG A 35 20.19 19.05 8.83
CA ARG A 35 21.35 19.70 8.16
C ARG A 35 22.05 18.79 7.16
N ARG A 36 21.96 17.46 7.31
CA ARG A 36 22.57 16.51 6.37
C ARG A 36 21.76 16.40 5.07
N ALA A 37 20.44 16.60 5.15
CA ALA A 37 19.55 16.68 3.99
C ALA A 37 19.68 17.99 3.18
N LEU A 38 20.38 19.01 3.70
CA LEU A 38 20.57 20.32 3.07
C LEU A 38 21.93 20.45 2.33
N ARG A 39 22.68 19.36 2.12
CA ARG A 39 23.84 19.40 1.22
C ARG A 39 23.38 19.05 -0.19
N PRO A 40 23.22 20.03 -1.11
CA PRO A 40 23.11 19.71 -2.52
C PRO A 40 24.44 19.08 -2.95
N THR A 41 24.37 17.88 -3.50
CA THR A 41 25.48 17.20 -4.18
C THR A 41 25.81 18.02 -5.43
N GLN A 42 26.71 19.00 -5.29
CA GLN A 42 27.40 19.59 -6.43
C GLN A 42 28.77 18.92 -6.57
N GLN A 43 29.12 18.62 -7.84
CA GLN A 43 30.35 18.03 -8.38
C GLN A 43 30.28 16.49 -8.52
N HIS A 44 30.40 15.87 -9.71
CA HIS A 44 31.17 16.21 -10.92
C HIS A 44 30.51 15.70 -12.23
N HIS A 45 30.83 16.43 -13.31
CA HIS A 45 30.54 16.19 -14.73
C HIS A 45 31.22 14.94 -15.33
N ASP A 46 30.58 14.42 -16.39
CA ASP A 46 31.07 13.65 -17.54
C ASP A 46 31.60 12.22 -17.37
N ASN A 47 30.69 11.22 -17.54
CA ASN A 47 30.96 9.99 -18.28
C ASN A 47 29.65 9.22 -18.62
N PRO A 48 29.34 8.87 -19.88
CA PRO A 48 28.10 8.19 -20.25
C PRO A 48 28.29 6.67 -20.38
N GLU A 49 28.87 5.99 -19.38
CA GLU A 49 28.99 4.52 -19.36
C GLU A 49 29.02 3.99 -17.92
N GLN A 50 27.89 4.03 -17.21
CA GLN A 50 27.68 3.18 -16.04
C GLN A 50 26.24 2.68 -16.06
N GLY A 51 26.11 1.38 -16.36
CA GLY A 51 24.86 0.66 -16.39
C GLY A 51 24.11 0.75 -15.07
N GLU A 52 22.81 0.48 -15.17
CA GLU A 52 21.82 0.25 -14.11
C GLU A 52 22.44 -0.12 -12.76
N GLN A 53 22.85 0.88 -11.98
CA GLN A 53 23.15 0.67 -10.57
C GLN A 53 21.80 0.40 -9.93
N SER A 54 21.52 -0.87 -9.64
CA SER A 54 20.39 -1.30 -8.84
C SER A 54 20.38 -0.48 -7.56
N GLN A 55 19.53 0.54 -7.50
CA GLN A 55 19.39 1.36 -6.31
C GLN A 55 18.85 0.43 -5.23
N ILE A 56 19.68 0.07 -4.26
CA ILE A 56 19.28 -0.81 -3.16
C ILE A 56 18.10 -0.14 -2.45
N LEU A 57 16.91 -0.70 -2.65
CA LEU A 57 15.71 -0.27 -1.96
C LEU A 57 15.84 -0.69 -0.50
N VAL A 58 15.71 0.28 0.40
CA VAL A 58 15.74 0.03 1.85
C VAL A 58 14.37 0.33 2.44
N PRO A 59 13.94 -0.41 3.47
CA PRO A 59 12.65 -0.19 4.11
C PRO A 59 12.45 1.21 4.68
N ALA A 60 11.18 1.59 4.84
CA ALA A 60 10.78 2.80 5.54
C ALA A 60 11.15 2.73 7.04
N GLU A 61 11.55 3.87 7.62
CA GLU A 61 11.99 3.94 9.02
C GLU A 61 10.79 4.01 9.96
N ALA A 62 10.64 3.00 10.82
CA ALA A 62 9.58 2.96 11.83
C ALA A 62 9.95 3.80 13.07
N PRO A 63 8.98 4.45 13.75
CA PRO A 63 9.21 5.10 15.03
C PRO A 63 9.78 4.13 16.08
N ALA A 64 10.76 4.58 16.86
CA ALA A 64 11.50 3.72 17.82
C ALA A 64 10.65 3.13 18.95
N GLN A 65 9.50 3.71 19.28
CA GLN A 65 8.60 3.26 20.36
C GLN A 65 7.37 2.50 19.84
N LEU A 66 7.28 2.28 18.54
CA LEU A 66 6.15 1.56 17.95
C LEU A 66 6.24 0.08 18.31
N ASN A 67 5.11 -0.52 18.70
CA ASN A 67 4.99 -1.96 18.90
C ASN A 67 3.84 -2.52 18.04
N LEU A 68 3.75 -3.85 17.99
CA LEU A 68 2.75 -4.54 17.17
C LEU A 68 1.32 -4.32 17.67
N GLU A 69 1.09 -4.27 18.99
CA GLU A 69 -0.25 -4.09 19.58
C GLU A 69 -0.82 -2.73 19.18
N ASP A 70 -0.03 -1.66 19.28
CA ASP A 70 -0.42 -0.32 18.86
C ASP A 70 -0.77 -0.26 17.36
N LEU A 71 -0.02 -0.98 16.52
CA LEU A 71 -0.30 -1.07 15.08
C LEU A 71 -1.60 -1.81 14.79
N GLN A 72 -1.86 -2.91 15.51
CA GLN A 72 -3.10 -3.66 15.38
C GLN A 72 -4.29 -2.82 15.83
N THR A 73 -4.21 -2.14 16.98
CA THR A 73 -5.27 -1.25 17.45
C THR A 73 -5.56 -0.14 16.44
N GLN A 74 -4.52 0.49 15.89
CA GLN A 74 -4.68 1.49 14.84
C GLN A 74 -5.37 0.89 13.61
N PHE A 75 -4.86 -0.23 13.11
CA PHE A 75 -5.39 -0.93 11.94
C PHE A 75 -6.90 -1.22 12.09
N TRP A 76 -7.34 -1.75 13.22
CA TRP A 76 -8.77 -2.03 13.44
C TRP A 76 -9.63 -0.76 13.41
N GLY A 77 -9.13 0.37 13.92
CA GLY A 77 -9.81 1.66 13.81
C GLY A 77 -9.87 2.20 12.38
N TYR A 78 -8.84 1.99 11.55
CA TYR A 78 -8.88 2.31 10.12
C TYR A 78 -9.87 1.40 9.37
N ARG A 79 -9.85 0.10 9.68
CA ARG A 79 -10.74 -0.89 9.08
C ARG A 79 -12.20 -0.62 9.37
N GLN A 80 -12.56 -0.34 10.62
CA GLN A 80 -13.94 -0.02 10.98
C GLN A 80 -14.48 1.19 10.20
N ARG A 81 -13.64 2.23 10.02
CA ARG A 81 -14.00 3.43 9.25
C ARG A 81 -14.14 3.15 7.77
N TRP A 82 -13.21 2.39 7.19
CA TRP A 82 -13.28 1.94 5.81
C TRP A 82 -14.56 1.14 5.54
N GLU A 83 -14.84 0.10 6.33
CA GLU A 83 -16.00 -0.78 6.13
C GLU A 83 -17.34 -0.07 6.39
N GLY A 84 -17.35 0.99 7.20
CA GLY A 84 -18.53 1.84 7.40
C GLY A 84 -18.84 2.80 6.24
N SER A 85 -17.89 2.99 5.31
CA SER A 85 -17.96 4.00 4.26
C SER A 85 -18.80 3.58 3.06
N GLU A 86 -19.27 4.57 2.29
CA GLU A 86 -19.92 4.31 1.00
C GLU A 86 -18.94 3.73 -0.03
N SER A 87 -17.65 4.11 0.05
CA SER A 87 -16.60 3.59 -0.83
C SER A 87 -16.49 2.07 -0.72
N TRP A 88 -16.51 1.54 0.50
CA TRP A 88 -16.50 0.09 0.72
C TRP A 88 -17.75 -0.59 0.14
N ARG A 89 -18.96 -0.03 0.33
CA ARG A 89 -20.19 -0.61 -0.23
C ARG A 89 -20.16 -0.75 -1.75
N VAL A 90 -19.51 0.19 -2.44
CA VAL A 90 -19.31 0.11 -3.90
C VAL A 90 -18.36 -1.03 -4.26
N VAL A 91 -17.24 -1.17 -3.53
CA VAL A 91 -16.27 -2.26 -3.72
C VAL A 91 -16.91 -3.62 -3.45
N GLU A 92 -17.58 -3.75 -2.31
CA GLU A 92 -18.28 -4.96 -1.89
C GLU A 92 -19.29 -5.41 -2.95
N ARG A 93 -20.11 -4.49 -3.47
CA ARG A 93 -21.06 -4.81 -4.52
C ARG A 93 -20.38 -5.26 -5.80
N ALA A 94 -19.37 -4.53 -6.27
CA ALA A 94 -18.67 -4.84 -7.53
C ALA A 94 -17.95 -6.19 -7.47
N LEU A 95 -17.33 -6.51 -6.34
CA LEU A 95 -16.63 -7.79 -6.14
C LEU A 95 -17.61 -8.94 -5.91
N SER A 96 -18.72 -8.72 -5.21
CA SER A 96 -19.73 -9.76 -4.98
C SER A 96 -20.50 -10.13 -6.25
N SER A 97 -20.63 -9.21 -7.21
CA SER A 97 -21.24 -9.49 -8.51
C SER A 97 -20.29 -10.21 -9.47
N ALA A 98 -18.99 -10.23 -9.20
CA ALA A 98 -18.03 -10.89 -10.06
C ALA A 98 -18.16 -12.42 -9.91
N THR A 99 -18.47 -13.11 -11.02
CA THR A 99 -18.66 -14.57 -11.04
C THR A 99 -17.36 -15.36 -11.29
N VAL A 100 -16.21 -14.67 -11.23
CA VAL A 100 -14.90 -15.27 -11.50
C VAL A 100 -14.33 -15.98 -10.28
N LYS A 101 -13.63 -17.08 -10.53
CA LYS A 101 -12.90 -17.81 -9.49
C LYS A 101 -11.55 -17.14 -9.24
N VAL A 102 -11.33 -16.74 -7.99
CA VAL A 102 -10.02 -16.26 -7.50
C VAL A 102 -9.45 -17.28 -6.52
N ASP A 103 -8.20 -17.69 -6.72
CA ASP A 103 -7.48 -18.58 -5.79
C ASP A 103 -6.39 -17.85 -4.99
N ARG A 104 -6.01 -16.64 -5.40
CA ARG A 104 -5.04 -15.82 -4.67
C ARG A 104 -5.28 -14.32 -4.84
N ILE A 105 -4.86 -13.57 -3.84
CA ILE A 105 -4.76 -12.12 -3.86
C ILE A 105 -3.29 -11.74 -3.83
N VAL A 106 -2.86 -10.90 -4.78
CA VAL A 106 -1.53 -10.33 -4.81
C VAL A 106 -1.64 -8.83 -4.61
N CYS A 107 -1.03 -8.32 -3.53
CA CYS A 107 -0.99 -6.91 -3.19
C CYS A 107 0.34 -6.29 -3.62
N ILE A 108 0.29 -5.26 -4.48
CA ILE A 108 1.46 -4.50 -4.94
C ILE A 108 1.29 -3.01 -4.65
N GLY A 109 2.25 -2.39 -3.97
CA GLY A 109 2.26 -0.93 -3.76
C GLY A 109 1.37 -0.45 -2.61
N LEU A 110 1.34 -1.19 -1.50
CA LEU A 110 0.56 -0.86 -0.29
C LEU A 110 1.12 0.35 0.50
N GLY A 111 2.39 0.70 0.27
CA GLY A 111 3.17 1.57 1.14
C GLY A 111 3.45 0.92 2.51
N SER A 112 4.13 1.65 3.40
CA SER A 112 4.49 1.15 4.75
C SER A 112 3.48 1.64 5.79
N PRO A 113 2.69 0.76 6.44
CA PRO A 113 1.79 1.15 7.52
C PRO A 113 2.51 1.71 8.76
N SER A 114 3.77 1.34 8.99
CA SER A 114 4.52 1.72 10.18
C SER A 114 5.59 2.80 9.95
N GLY A 115 6.14 2.90 8.73
CA GLY A 115 7.35 3.65 8.44
C GLY A 115 7.12 5.00 7.78
N PHE A 116 8.07 5.92 8.02
CA PHE A 116 8.11 7.20 7.31
C PHE A 116 8.80 7.05 5.95
N LEU A 117 8.26 7.73 4.93
CA LEU A 117 8.94 7.88 3.65
C LEU A 117 10.31 8.53 3.85
N LYS A 118 11.30 8.12 3.05
CA LYS A 118 12.67 8.65 3.13
C LYS A 118 12.66 10.18 3.14
N GLY A 119 13.25 10.77 4.19
CA GLY A 119 13.31 12.21 4.39
C GLY A 119 12.18 12.82 5.23
N GLY A 120 11.13 12.05 5.57
CA GLY A 120 10.10 12.45 6.53
C GLY A 120 9.23 13.63 6.09
N TRP A 121 9.30 14.05 4.82
CA TRP A 121 8.58 15.22 4.31
C TRP A 121 7.08 14.98 4.17
N VAL A 122 6.66 13.73 3.98
CA VAL A 122 5.24 13.34 3.84
C VAL A 122 4.98 12.07 4.64
N ASP A 123 4.09 12.16 5.64
CA ASP A 123 3.62 11.00 6.39
C ASP A 123 2.46 10.32 5.64
N ARG A 124 2.70 9.09 5.17
CA ARG A 124 1.72 8.29 4.42
C ARG A 124 1.21 7.08 5.21
N ARG A 125 1.55 6.96 6.50
CA ARG A 125 1.18 5.78 7.31
C ARG A 125 -0.32 5.58 7.39
N SER A 126 -1.09 6.66 7.58
CA SER A 126 -2.56 6.59 7.56
C SER A 126 -3.12 6.15 6.21
N VAL A 127 -2.50 6.57 5.10
CA VAL A 127 -2.87 6.11 3.74
C VAL A 127 -2.65 4.60 3.63
N SER A 128 -1.45 4.13 3.97
CA SER A 128 -1.13 2.69 3.93
C SER A 128 -1.97 1.85 4.88
N MET A 129 -2.37 2.38 6.04
CA MET A 129 -3.29 1.71 6.96
C MET A 129 -4.70 1.55 6.38
N TYR A 130 -5.22 2.60 5.72
CA TYR A 130 -6.51 2.50 5.03
C TYR A 130 -6.44 1.53 3.84
N GLN A 131 -5.36 1.57 3.05
CA GLN A 131 -5.18 0.61 1.95
C GLN A 131 -5.05 -0.83 2.48
N LEU A 132 -4.36 -1.04 3.60
CA LEU A 132 -4.31 -2.36 4.26
C LEU A 132 -5.70 -2.79 4.76
N ALA A 133 -6.49 -1.87 5.31
CA ALA A 133 -7.89 -2.14 5.63
C ALA A 133 -8.69 -2.55 4.39
N GLY A 134 -8.51 -1.85 3.27
CA GLY A 134 -9.10 -2.20 1.98
C GLY A 134 -8.76 -3.63 1.55
N LEU A 135 -7.47 -4.00 1.58
CA LEU A 135 -7.01 -5.35 1.27
C LEU A 135 -7.67 -6.40 2.17
N VAL A 136 -7.65 -6.21 3.48
CA VAL A 136 -8.18 -7.21 4.44
C VAL A 136 -9.69 -7.36 4.31
N SER A 137 -10.43 -6.27 4.05
CA SER A 137 -11.87 -6.35 3.79
C SER A 137 -12.17 -7.15 2.51
N VAL A 138 -11.34 -6.99 1.46
CA VAL A 138 -11.45 -7.81 0.24
C VAL A 138 -11.14 -9.28 0.51
N VAL A 139 -10.10 -9.58 1.30
CA VAL A 139 -9.76 -10.94 1.71
C VAL A 139 -10.93 -11.60 2.44
N ASP A 140 -11.54 -10.90 3.40
CA ASP A 140 -12.68 -11.42 4.15
C ASP A 140 -13.90 -11.63 3.23
N LEU A 141 -14.20 -10.69 2.33
CA LEU A 141 -15.28 -10.82 1.35
C LEU A 141 -15.11 -12.04 0.43
N MET A 142 -13.92 -12.18 -0.16
CA MET A 142 -13.60 -13.32 -1.03
C MET A 142 -13.59 -14.64 -0.27
N SER A 143 -13.26 -14.58 1.03
CA SER A 143 -13.30 -15.74 1.93
C SER A 143 -14.73 -16.21 2.24
N GLU A 144 -15.70 -15.29 2.30
CA GLU A 144 -17.09 -15.58 2.63
C GLU A 144 -17.91 -16.07 1.42
N SER A 145 -17.68 -15.53 0.21
CA SER A 145 -18.43 -15.90 -1.01
C SER A 145 -18.34 -17.39 -1.37
N PHE A 146 -17.25 -18.07 -1.02
CA PHE A 146 -17.05 -19.50 -1.27
C PHE A 146 -17.80 -20.43 -0.30
N VAL A 147 -18.26 -19.90 0.84
CA VAL A 147 -18.96 -20.69 1.88
C VAL A 147 -20.46 -20.80 1.57
N LEU A 148 -21.01 -19.83 0.82
CA LEU A 148 -22.43 -19.81 0.46
C LEU A 148 -22.83 -20.90 -0.55
N ASP A 149 -21.89 -21.38 -1.38
CA ASP A 149 -22.16 -22.47 -2.34
C ASP A 149 -22.26 -23.86 -1.68
N LEU A 150 -21.90 -24.01 -0.39
CA LEU A 150 -21.86 -25.33 0.25
C LEU A 150 -22.92 -25.60 1.33
N LEU A 151 -23.48 -24.63 2.06
CA LEU A 151 -24.55 -24.91 3.04
C LEU A 151 -25.45 -23.70 3.39
N PRO A 152 -26.78 -23.76 3.22
CA PRO A 152 -27.70 -22.65 3.53
C PRO A 152 -28.02 -22.48 5.02
N PHE A 153 -27.37 -23.22 5.93
CA PHE A 153 -27.72 -23.23 7.37
C PHE A 153 -26.52 -23.25 8.32
N TYR A 154 -25.33 -22.80 7.91
CA TYR A 154 -24.20 -22.67 8.84
C TYR A 154 -23.89 -21.22 9.19
N ARG A 155 -24.53 -20.81 10.29
CA ARG A 155 -24.31 -19.56 11.00
C ARG A 155 -22.87 -19.52 11.54
N ARG A 156 -22.08 -18.60 10.97
CA ARG A 156 -20.93 -17.91 11.61
C ARG A 156 -19.94 -18.81 12.35
N VAL A 157 -19.25 -19.67 11.62
CA VAL A 157 -17.89 -20.09 11.99
C VAL A 157 -16.95 -19.48 10.96
N LYS A 158 -16.15 -18.48 11.37
CA LYS A 158 -15.00 -17.96 10.60
C LYS A 158 -14.03 -19.11 10.37
N LYS A 159 -14.27 -19.93 9.35
CA LYS A 159 -13.33 -20.91 8.85
C LYS A 159 -12.83 -20.37 7.52
N SER A 160 -11.56 -19.96 7.53
CA SER A 160 -10.70 -19.73 6.37
C SER A 160 -11.11 -20.66 5.23
N ILE A 161 -11.32 -20.11 4.02
CA ILE A 161 -11.25 -20.96 2.83
C ILE A 161 -9.89 -21.66 2.89
N PRO A 162 -9.82 -22.98 2.72
CA PRO A 162 -8.55 -23.70 2.83
C PRO A 162 -7.53 -23.34 1.72
N ASN A 163 -7.86 -22.48 0.75
CA ASN A 163 -7.04 -22.28 -0.46
C ASN A 163 -6.86 -20.83 -0.95
N LEU A 164 -7.38 -19.79 -0.27
CA LEU A 164 -7.13 -18.40 -0.72
C LEU A 164 -5.77 -17.93 -0.20
N GLU A 165 -4.79 -17.84 -1.08
CA GLU A 165 -3.46 -17.34 -0.73
C GLU A 165 -3.41 -15.81 -0.83
N VAL A 166 -2.79 -15.13 0.15
CA VAL A 166 -2.66 -13.67 0.12
C VAL A 166 -1.19 -13.28 0.23
N PHE A 167 -0.70 -12.61 -0.80
CA PHE A 167 0.69 -12.16 -0.90
C PHE A 167 0.76 -10.63 -0.93
N ALA A 168 1.83 -10.07 -0.36
CA ALA A 168 2.16 -8.66 -0.52
C ALA A 168 3.62 -8.50 -0.92
N GLN A 169 3.85 -7.65 -1.92
CA GLN A 169 5.18 -7.18 -2.30
C GLN A 169 5.09 -5.68 -2.58
N ASP A 170 6.17 -4.96 -2.35
CA ASP A 170 6.33 -3.52 -2.60
C ASP A 170 5.49 -2.61 -1.68
N PRO A 171 6.15 -1.77 -0.86
CA PRO A 171 7.60 -1.49 -0.83
C PRO A 171 8.42 -2.63 -0.19
N VAL A 172 9.73 -2.42 -0.04
CA VAL A 172 10.53 -3.27 0.86
C VAL A 172 10.02 -3.04 2.29
N PHE A 173 9.18 -3.94 2.79
CA PHE A 173 8.53 -3.82 4.10
C PHE A 173 9.55 -3.93 5.24
N ASN A 174 9.40 -3.06 6.24
CA ASN A 174 10.20 -3.13 7.46
C ASN A 174 9.70 -4.24 8.41
N THR A 175 10.41 -4.44 9.52
CA THR A 175 10.07 -5.48 10.49
C THR A 175 8.66 -5.34 11.10
N HIS A 176 8.21 -4.11 11.38
CA HIS A 176 6.89 -3.87 11.97
C HIS A 176 5.77 -4.12 10.94
N ASP A 177 5.97 -3.70 9.70
CA ASP A 177 5.05 -3.98 8.60
C ASP A 177 4.88 -5.49 8.41
N ARG A 178 6.00 -6.24 8.38
CA ARG A 178 5.99 -7.70 8.23
C ARG A 178 5.25 -8.38 9.38
N PHE A 179 5.44 -7.95 10.62
CA PHE A 179 4.69 -8.50 11.76
C PHE A 179 3.20 -8.20 11.69
N LEU A 180 2.81 -6.98 11.32
CA LEU A 180 1.40 -6.62 11.13
C LEU A 180 0.76 -7.46 10.02
N LEU A 181 1.39 -7.52 8.84
CA LEU A 181 0.90 -8.29 7.69
C LEU A 181 0.79 -9.79 8.02
N ALA A 182 1.79 -10.37 8.69
CA ALA A 182 1.75 -11.76 9.12
C ALA A 182 0.60 -12.03 10.10
N SER A 183 0.31 -11.10 11.02
CA SER A 183 -0.83 -11.23 11.95
C SER A 183 -2.20 -11.20 11.26
N LEU A 184 -2.25 -10.72 10.01
CA LEU A 184 -3.42 -10.67 9.15
C LEU A 184 -3.44 -11.81 8.12
N ASN A 185 -2.56 -12.81 8.27
CA ASN A 185 -2.37 -13.93 7.33
C ASN A 185 -1.95 -13.50 5.91
N ILE A 186 -1.22 -12.39 5.79
CA ILE A 186 -0.65 -11.92 4.52
C ILE A 186 0.83 -12.31 4.47
N THR A 187 1.21 -13.05 3.43
CA THR A 187 2.61 -13.46 3.22
C THR A 187 3.37 -12.38 2.47
N VAL A 188 4.38 -11.80 3.12
CA VAL A 188 5.27 -10.82 2.46
C VAL A 188 6.31 -11.55 1.62
N LEU A 189 6.40 -11.19 0.35
CA LEU A 189 7.39 -11.72 -0.58
C LEU A 189 8.45 -10.66 -0.90
N ASP A 190 9.66 -11.12 -1.20
CA ASP A 190 10.71 -10.26 -1.74
C ASP A 190 10.59 -10.21 -3.26
N HIS A 191 11.04 -9.10 -3.87
CA HIS A 191 11.04 -8.93 -5.32
C HIS A 191 11.94 -9.95 -6.01
N PRO A 192 11.51 -10.59 -7.13
CA PRO A 192 10.28 -10.35 -7.91
C PRO A 192 9.10 -11.30 -7.58
N HIS A 193 9.17 -12.09 -6.50
CA HIS A 193 8.29 -13.24 -6.31
C HIS A 193 6.79 -12.93 -6.22
N GLY A 194 6.40 -11.73 -5.77
CA GLY A 194 5.02 -11.26 -5.81
C GLY A 194 4.50 -11.08 -7.24
N PHE A 195 5.34 -10.65 -8.18
CA PHE A 195 4.97 -10.47 -9.58
C PHE A 195 4.73 -11.82 -10.24
N GLU A 196 5.61 -12.78 -9.95
CA GLU A 196 5.52 -14.16 -10.43
C GLU A 196 4.25 -14.90 -9.95
N LYS A 197 3.59 -14.40 -8.90
CA LYS A 197 2.32 -14.95 -8.39
C LYS A 197 1.11 -14.48 -9.18
N VAL A 198 1.21 -13.42 -9.99
CA VAL A 198 0.06 -12.91 -10.74
C VAL A 198 -0.26 -13.84 -11.91
N SER A 199 -1.53 -14.24 -11.98
CA SER A 199 -2.07 -15.17 -12.96
C SER A 199 -3.50 -14.80 -13.32
N PRO A 200 -4.10 -15.46 -14.33
CA PRO A 200 -5.53 -15.32 -14.63
C PRO A 200 -6.49 -15.71 -13.51
N SER A 201 -6.03 -16.36 -12.42
CA SER A 201 -6.83 -16.70 -11.23
C SER A 201 -6.60 -15.73 -10.05
N THR A 202 -5.92 -14.61 -10.29
CA THR A 202 -5.52 -13.65 -9.27
C THR A 202 -6.47 -12.47 -9.18
N LEU A 203 -6.77 -12.03 -7.95
CA LEU A 203 -7.17 -10.65 -7.70
C LEU A 203 -5.93 -9.82 -7.40
N LEU A 204 -5.63 -8.87 -8.28
CA LEU A 204 -4.54 -7.94 -8.09
C LEU A 204 -5.04 -6.72 -7.30
N TYR A 205 -4.50 -6.52 -6.10
CA TYR A 205 -4.77 -5.35 -5.27
C TYR A 205 -3.59 -4.38 -5.40
N CYS A 206 -3.76 -3.27 -6.11
CA CYS A 206 -2.64 -2.39 -6.48
C CYS A 206 -2.93 -0.90 -6.22
N PRO A 207 -3.09 -0.48 -4.94
CA PRO A 207 -3.56 0.86 -4.60
C PRO A 207 -2.51 1.96 -4.83
N GLY A 208 -1.23 1.60 -4.97
CA GLY A 208 -0.12 2.53 -5.20
C GLY A 208 0.99 1.92 -6.05
N ALA A 209 0.66 0.99 -6.94
CA ALA A 209 1.64 0.39 -7.84
C ALA A 209 2.17 1.41 -8.86
N GLU A 210 3.47 1.35 -9.15
CA GLU A 210 4.08 2.19 -10.18
C GLU A 210 3.62 1.78 -11.58
N ARG A 211 3.68 2.71 -12.53
CA ARG A 211 3.27 2.47 -13.91
C ARG A 211 3.97 1.26 -14.53
N THR A 212 5.29 1.16 -14.40
CA THR A 212 6.09 0.05 -14.93
C THR A 212 5.68 -1.29 -14.31
N HIS A 213 5.28 -1.30 -13.03
CA HIS A 213 4.74 -2.49 -12.38
C HIS A 213 3.38 -2.87 -12.96
N LEU A 214 2.48 -1.90 -13.15
CA LEU A 214 1.16 -2.17 -13.74
C LEU A 214 1.28 -2.75 -15.15
N GLU A 215 2.21 -2.24 -15.98
CA GLU A 215 2.47 -2.77 -17.32
C GLU A 215 2.86 -4.27 -17.29
N GLN A 216 3.71 -4.66 -16.34
CA GLN A 216 4.15 -6.05 -16.16
C GLN A 216 3.07 -6.95 -15.53
N LEU A 217 2.33 -6.44 -14.54
CA LEU A 217 1.34 -7.23 -13.82
C LEU A 217 0.11 -7.48 -14.68
N LEU A 218 -0.34 -6.47 -15.45
CA LEU A 218 -1.54 -6.59 -16.28
C LEU A 218 -1.32 -7.45 -17.53
N SER A 219 -0.08 -7.64 -17.99
CA SER A 219 0.22 -8.60 -19.06
C SER A 219 -0.05 -10.06 -18.68
N HIS A 220 -0.22 -10.36 -17.38
CA HIS A 220 -0.61 -11.68 -16.87
C HIS A 220 -2.13 -11.88 -16.80
N ALA A 221 -2.91 -10.87 -17.25
CA ALA A 221 -4.37 -10.89 -17.33
C ALA A 221 -5.08 -11.34 -16.03
N PRO A 222 -4.84 -10.68 -14.88
CA PRO A 222 -5.53 -11.02 -13.63
C PRO A 222 -7.05 -11.00 -13.80
N ALA A 223 -7.75 -11.89 -13.07
CA ALA A 223 -9.20 -11.99 -13.12
C ALA A 223 -9.87 -10.71 -12.63
N LEU A 224 -9.38 -10.17 -11.51
CA LEU A 224 -9.89 -8.96 -10.90
C LEU A 224 -8.73 -8.02 -10.61
N VAL A 225 -8.99 -6.71 -10.74
CA VAL A 225 -8.05 -5.67 -10.29
C VAL A 225 -8.78 -4.70 -9.41
N PHE A 226 -8.25 -4.42 -8.22
CA PHE A 226 -8.69 -3.29 -7.41
C PHE A 226 -7.49 -2.36 -7.19
N GLY A 227 -7.47 -1.26 -7.93
CA GLY A 227 -6.28 -0.41 -8.09
C GLY A 227 -6.61 1.01 -8.47
N GLY A 228 -5.58 1.81 -8.72
CA GLY A 228 -5.71 3.15 -9.27
C GLY A 228 -6.35 3.17 -10.68
N PRO A 229 -6.64 4.37 -11.21
CA PRO A 229 -7.14 4.50 -12.58
C PRO A 229 -6.09 3.99 -13.58
N LEU A 230 -6.55 3.20 -14.55
CA LEU A 230 -5.70 2.61 -15.60
C LEU A 230 -5.88 3.32 -16.94
N GLU A 231 -6.96 4.10 -17.08
CA GLU A 231 -7.40 4.70 -18.34
C GLU A 231 -6.40 5.70 -18.91
N ASP A 232 -5.63 6.37 -18.04
CA ASP A 232 -4.66 7.40 -18.42
C ASP A 232 -3.22 6.83 -18.57
N ILE A 233 -3.03 5.52 -18.45
CA ILE A 233 -1.71 4.90 -18.56
C ILE A 233 -1.42 4.58 -20.04
N GLU A 234 -0.43 5.26 -20.60
CA GLU A 234 -0.02 5.12 -22.01
C GLU A 234 0.79 3.82 -22.28
N SER A 235 0.17 2.66 -22.12
CA SER A 235 0.78 1.36 -22.43
C SER A 235 -0.18 0.46 -23.16
N ASP A 236 0.30 -0.22 -24.21
CA ASP A 236 -0.52 -1.13 -25.00
C ASP A 236 -1.06 -2.31 -24.17
N ALA A 237 -0.24 -2.85 -23.25
CA ALA A 237 -0.66 -3.93 -22.34
C ALA A 237 -1.77 -3.46 -21.39
N VAL A 238 -1.65 -2.24 -20.86
CA VAL A 238 -2.67 -1.67 -19.96
C VAL A 238 -3.94 -1.34 -20.73
N ARG A 239 -3.82 -0.74 -21.92
CA ARG A 239 -4.95 -0.42 -22.80
C ARG A 239 -5.72 -1.69 -23.16
N GLN A 240 -5.03 -2.74 -23.61
CA GLN A 240 -5.65 -4.02 -23.94
C GLN A 240 -6.38 -4.63 -22.73
N PHE A 241 -5.78 -4.56 -21.54
CA PHE A 241 -6.45 -5.01 -20.32
C PHE A 241 -7.74 -4.21 -20.05
N VAL A 242 -7.67 -2.88 -20.06
CA VAL A 242 -8.82 -2.00 -19.80
C VAL A 242 -9.94 -2.21 -20.83
N GLU A 243 -9.61 -2.36 -22.11
CA GLU A 243 -10.60 -2.61 -23.17
C GLU A 243 -11.32 -3.96 -23.01
N SER A 244 -10.73 -4.93 -22.30
CA SER A 244 -11.30 -6.25 -22.05
C SER A 244 -12.03 -6.38 -20.70
N ARG A 245 -12.28 -5.27 -20.00
CA ARG A 245 -12.78 -5.27 -18.62
C ARG A 245 -13.90 -4.25 -18.43
N LEU A 246 -14.91 -4.67 -17.67
CA LEU A 246 -15.82 -3.74 -17.01
C LEU A 246 -15.10 -3.08 -15.85
N SER A 247 -15.51 -1.86 -15.51
CA SER A 247 -14.91 -1.13 -14.41
C SER A 247 -15.93 -0.29 -13.64
N VAL A 248 -15.82 -0.33 -12.32
CA VAL A 248 -16.62 0.49 -11.40
C VAL A 248 -15.67 1.36 -10.59
N ARG A 249 -15.83 2.69 -10.71
CA ARG A 249 -15.11 3.66 -9.88
C ARG A 249 -15.76 3.73 -8.51
N ILE A 250 -14.94 3.65 -7.45
CA ILE A 250 -15.44 3.80 -6.09
C ILE A 250 -15.82 5.26 -5.81
N SER A 251 -16.75 5.47 -4.87
CA SER A 251 -17.06 6.81 -4.37
C SER A 251 -15.87 7.40 -3.60
N ARG A 252 -15.80 8.73 -3.55
CA ARG A 252 -14.77 9.45 -2.80
C ARG A 252 -14.77 9.01 -1.34
N PHE A 253 -13.63 8.54 -0.86
CA PHE A 253 -13.47 8.16 0.54
C PHE A 253 -13.23 9.41 1.40
N GLU A 254 -14.26 9.88 2.10
CA GLU A 254 -14.26 11.19 2.78
C GLU A 254 -13.21 11.30 3.89
N ASP A 255 -12.96 10.22 4.63
CA ASP A 255 -11.99 10.22 5.73
C ASP A 255 -10.54 10.40 5.28
N MET A 256 -10.19 9.89 4.09
CA MET A 256 -8.83 9.92 3.56
C MET A 256 -8.84 9.71 2.04
N GLU A 257 -9.23 10.75 1.31
CA GLU A 257 -9.36 10.71 -0.14
C GLU A 257 -8.14 10.13 -0.86
N HIS A 258 -6.93 10.48 -0.40
CA HIS A 258 -5.68 10.00 -1.00
C HIS A 258 -5.44 8.50 -0.85
N ALA A 259 -6.12 7.81 0.07
CA ALA A 259 -5.94 6.37 0.26
C ALA A 259 -6.50 5.55 -0.91
N PHE A 260 -7.56 6.05 -1.54
CA PHE A 260 -8.24 5.36 -2.64
C PHE A 260 -8.58 6.30 -3.80
N TRP A 261 -7.71 7.28 -4.05
CA TRP A 261 -7.92 8.30 -5.07
C TRP A 261 -8.19 7.67 -6.44
N ASN A 262 -9.40 7.93 -6.96
CA ASN A 262 -9.88 7.43 -8.25
C ASN A 262 -9.76 5.91 -8.44
N MET A 263 -9.72 5.14 -7.34
CA MET A 263 -9.61 3.70 -7.44
C MET A 263 -10.83 3.08 -8.12
N ARG A 264 -10.59 1.97 -8.79
CA ARG A 264 -11.56 1.24 -9.59
C ARG A 264 -11.45 -0.25 -9.33
N VAL A 265 -12.57 -0.94 -9.38
CA VAL A 265 -12.65 -2.40 -9.47
C VAL A 265 -12.84 -2.74 -10.95
N TYR A 266 -11.93 -3.53 -11.51
CA TYR A 266 -12.00 -4.07 -12.87
C TYR A 266 -12.34 -5.55 -12.81
N SER A 267 -13.28 -5.98 -13.66
CA SER A 267 -13.76 -7.35 -13.76
C SER A 267 -14.00 -7.72 -15.23
N PRO A 268 -14.02 -9.01 -15.62
CA PRO A 268 -14.38 -9.38 -16.98
C PRO A 268 -15.85 -9.04 -17.27
N GLU A 269 -16.18 -8.99 -18.56
CA GLU A 269 -17.56 -8.92 -19.02
C GLU A 269 -18.30 -10.23 -18.68
N GLU A 270 -19.59 -10.14 -18.36
CA GLU A 270 -20.42 -11.31 -18.10
C GLU A 270 -20.52 -12.18 -19.38
N GLY A 271 -19.75 -13.28 -19.46
CA GLY A 271 -19.84 -14.22 -20.58
C GLY A 271 -18.56 -14.96 -20.98
N GLU A 272 -17.39 -14.55 -20.51
CA GLU A 272 -16.13 -15.28 -20.75
C GLU A 272 -15.81 -16.22 -19.58
N GLN A 273 -16.25 -17.47 -19.68
CA GLN A 273 -15.76 -18.61 -18.88
C GLN A 273 -14.95 -19.56 -19.76
#